data_AF-A0A7S4VB37-F1
#
_entry.id   AF-A0A7S4VB37-F1
#
_cell.length_a   1.000
_cell.length_b   1.000
_cell.length_c   1.000
_cell.angle_alpha   90.00
_cell.angle_beta   90.00
_cell.angle_gamma   90.00
#
_symmetry.space_group_name_H-M   'P 1'
#
loop_
_entity.id
_entity.type
_entity.pdbx_description
1 polymer ?
#
loop_
_entity_poly.entity_id
_entity_poly.type
_entity_poly.pdbx_seq_one_letter_code
_entity_poly.pdbx_strand_id
1 'polypeptide(L)'
;MTQAKRIHKELTNSLKNKNANVLHYVSLLNAERAALTRTKNQEDDARKLYNDAISISARGGYVHDAALAQERFAGYLFNSVGDLQEAKYHLEGAMQRYTDWGAMGVVEYLHNKYQDVLAGSSTNGYS
;
A
#
# COMPACT_ATOMS: atom_id res chain seq x y z
N MET A 1 -15.22 -6.57 9.99
CA MET A 1 -14.54 -7.10 8.77
C MET A 1 -15.23 -6.70 7.44
N THR A 2 -15.95 -5.57 7.34
CA THR A 2 -16.85 -5.34 6.19
C THR A 2 -16.50 -4.11 5.32
N GLN A 3 -15.79 -3.11 5.85
CA GLN A 3 -15.48 -1.89 5.10
C GLN A 3 -14.36 -2.07 4.07
N ALA A 4 -13.26 -2.74 4.42
CA ALA A 4 -12.15 -3.00 3.49
C ALA A 4 -12.59 -3.76 2.22
N LYS A 5 -13.51 -4.74 2.37
CA LYS A 5 -14.09 -5.47 1.22
C LYS A 5 -14.95 -4.58 0.33
N ARG A 6 -15.63 -3.59 0.91
CA ARG A 6 -16.49 -2.67 0.17
C ARG A 6 -15.68 -1.62 -0.60
N ILE A 7 -14.67 -1.04 0.03
CA ILE A 7 -13.74 -0.10 -0.62
C ILE A 7 -12.98 -0.81 -1.74
N HIS A 8 -12.50 -2.04 -1.50
CA HIS A 8 -11.88 -2.86 -2.53
C HIS A 8 -12.83 -3.17 -3.70
N LYS A 9 -14.12 -3.37 -3.42
CA LYS A 9 -15.16 -3.58 -4.44
C LYS A 9 -15.46 -2.31 -5.25
N GLU A 10 -15.45 -1.14 -4.62
CA GLU A 10 -15.63 0.15 -5.30
C GLU A 10 -14.40 0.47 -6.17
N LEU A 11 -13.18 0.21 -5.68
CA LEU A 11 -11.94 0.36 -6.45
C LEU A 11 -11.90 -0.58 -7.67
N THR A 12 -12.31 -1.84 -7.48
CA THR A 12 -12.40 -2.84 -8.57
C THR A 12 -13.50 -2.55 -9.59
N ASN A 13 -14.49 -1.72 -9.26
CA ASN A 13 -15.50 -1.27 -10.22
C ASN A 13 -15.01 -0.13 -11.10
N SER A 14 -14.27 0.85 -10.57
CA SER A 14 -13.64 1.93 -11.38
C SER A 14 -12.61 1.39 -12.37
N LEU A 15 -11.94 0.30 -11.97
CA LEU A 15 -11.00 -0.54 -12.71
C LEU A 15 -11.50 -1.09 -14.06
N LYS A 16 -12.82 -1.23 -14.24
CA LYS A 16 -13.41 -1.88 -15.42
C LYS A 16 -13.49 -0.97 -16.68
N ASN A 17 -13.14 0.31 -16.58
CA ASN A 17 -13.15 1.20 -17.74
C ASN A 17 -11.80 1.18 -18.49
N LYS A 18 -11.86 0.63 -19.71
CA LYS A 18 -10.75 0.11 -20.54
C LYS A 18 -9.93 1.21 -21.25
N ASN A 19 -8.60 1.07 -21.24
CA ASN A 19 -7.78 0.57 -22.39
C ASN A 19 -6.35 1.13 -22.53
N ALA A 20 -5.86 1.98 -21.62
CA ALA A 20 -4.41 2.26 -21.48
C ALA A 20 -3.91 1.95 -20.05
N ASN A 21 -4.81 1.43 -19.22
CA ASN A 21 -4.81 1.67 -17.80
C ASN A 21 -4.47 0.43 -16.94
N VAL A 22 -3.81 -0.56 -17.54
CA VAL A 22 -3.58 -1.87 -16.91
C VAL A 22 -2.16 -1.98 -16.34
N LEU A 23 -1.24 -1.14 -16.81
CA LEU A 23 0.18 -1.23 -16.45
C LEU A 23 0.40 -1.09 -14.93
N HIS A 24 -0.25 -0.14 -14.28
CA HIS A 24 -0.07 0.07 -12.85
C HIS A 24 -0.66 -1.08 -12.01
N TYR A 25 -1.78 -1.68 -12.45
CA TYR A 25 -2.32 -2.89 -11.83
C TYR A 25 -1.37 -4.09 -12.00
N VAL A 26 -0.78 -4.26 -13.18
CA VAL A 26 0.22 -5.31 -13.43
C VAL A 26 1.46 -5.09 -12.56
N SER A 27 1.94 -3.84 -12.43
CA SER A 27 3.06 -3.51 -11.55
C SER A 27 2.77 -3.87 -10.10
N LEU A 28 1.59 -3.53 -9.58
CA LEU A 28 1.20 -3.89 -8.22
C LEU A 28 1.10 -5.41 -8.03
N LEU A 29 0.48 -6.12 -8.98
CA LEU A 29 0.38 -7.59 -8.93
C LEU A 29 1.76 -8.27 -8.96
N ASN A 30 2.71 -7.74 -9.73
CA ASN A 30 4.07 -8.24 -9.75
C ASN A 30 4.77 -8.04 -8.39
N ALA A 31 4.56 -6.89 -7.74
CA ALA A 31 5.09 -6.61 -6.41
C ALA A 31 4.53 -7.59 -5.35
N GLU A 32 3.22 -7.81 -5.36
CA GLU A 32 2.55 -8.79 -4.49
C GLU A 32 3.07 -10.21 -4.71
N ARG A 33 3.27 -10.61 -5.97
CA ARG A 33 3.83 -11.92 -6.29
C ARG A 33 5.25 -12.06 -5.76
N ALA A 34 6.10 -11.05 -5.95
CA ALA A 34 7.46 -11.06 -5.40
C ALA A 34 7.43 -11.16 -3.88
N ALA A 35 6.56 -10.40 -3.21
CA ALA A 35 6.37 -10.44 -1.76
C ALA A 35 5.95 -11.82 -1.22
N LEU A 36 5.31 -12.66 -2.05
CA LEU A 36 4.90 -14.03 -1.67
C LEU A 36 5.90 -15.12 -2.10
N THR A 37 6.81 -14.83 -3.02
CA THR A 37 7.73 -15.83 -3.59
C THR A 37 8.95 -15.98 -2.69
N ARG A 38 9.20 -17.19 -2.17
CA ARG A 38 10.40 -17.48 -1.36
C ARG A 38 11.65 -17.56 -2.23
N THR A 39 12.31 -16.43 -2.46
CA THR A 39 13.61 -16.34 -3.12
C THR A 39 14.65 -15.74 -2.16
N LYS A 40 15.94 -15.89 -2.49
CA LYS A 40 17.03 -15.35 -1.67
C LYS A 40 17.01 -13.82 -1.55
N ASN A 41 16.49 -13.13 -2.57
CA ASN A 41 16.42 -11.66 -2.64
C ASN A 41 14.96 -11.16 -2.64
N GLN A 42 14.06 -11.93 -2.05
CA GLN A 42 12.61 -11.69 -2.06
C GLN A 42 12.25 -10.26 -1.62
N GLU A 43 12.88 -9.78 -0.54
CA GLU A 43 12.62 -8.46 0.03
C GLU A 43 13.01 -7.34 -0.95
N ASP A 44 14.24 -7.38 -1.47
CA ASP A 44 14.73 -6.37 -2.42
C ASP A 44 13.88 -6.31 -3.69
N ASP A 45 13.53 -7.48 -4.24
CA ASP A 45 12.67 -7.59 -5.42
C ASP A 45 11.28 -7.00 -5.15
N ALA A 46 10.67 -7.33 -4.01
CA ALA A 46 9.38 -6.81 -3.61
C ALA A 46 9.41 -5.29 -3.41
N ARG A 47 10.39 -4.76 -2.66
CA ARG A 47 10.57 -3.33 -2.42
C ARG A 47 10.70 -2.55 -3.72
N LYS A 48 11.53 -3.04 -4.65
CA LYS A 48 11.70 -2.42 -5.96
C LYS A 48 10.37 -2.37 -6.73
N LEU A 49 9.67 -3.51 -6.81
CA LEU A 49 8.43 -3.61 -7.56
C LEU A 49 7.29 -2.78 -6.95
N TYR A 50 7.20 -2.68 -5.63
CA TYR A 50 6.25 -1.78 -4.98
C TYR A 50 6.54 -0.31 -5.31
N ASN A 51 7.80 0.11 -5.21
CA ASN A 51 8.19 1.47 -5.57
C ASN A 51 7.92 1.80 -7.04
N ASP A 52 8.14 0.83 -7.94
CA ASP A 52 7.78 0.95 -9.35
C ASP A 52 6.26 1.09 -9.53
N ALA A 53 5.46 0.28 -8.84
CA ALA A 53 3.99 0.35 -8.91
C ALA A 53 3.46 1.70 -8.42
N ILE A 54 3.99 2.22 -7.31
CA ILE A 54 3.65 3.54 -6.77
C ILE A 54 4.00 4.62 -7.81
N SER A 55 5.21 4.56 -8.36
CA SER A 55 5.72 5.55 -9.32
C SER A 55 4.93 5.55 -10.63
N ILE A 56 4.62 4.37 -11.17
CA ILE A 56 3.85 4.22 -12.41
C ILE A 56 2.43 4.75 -12.22
N SER A 57 1.79 4.40 -11.10
CA SER A 57 0.44 4.90 -10.76
C SER A 57 0.42 6.42 -10.62
N ALA A 58 1.35 6.97 -9.83
CA ALA A 58 1.43 8.40 -9.57
C ALA A 58 1.69 9.22 -10.84
N ARG A 59 2.68 8.81 -11.66
CA ARG A 59 2.98 9.48 -12.94
C ARG A 59 1.84 9.35 -13.95
N GLY A 60 1.05 8.29 -13.88
CA GLY A 60 -0.12 8.09 -14.72
C GLY A 60 -1.35 8.91 -14.30
N GLY A 61 -1.29 9.66 -13.18
CA GLY A 61 -2.44 10.39 -12.63
C GLY A 61 -3.41 9.51 -11.83
N TYR A 62 -3.04 8.25 -11.55
CA TYR A 62 -3.85 7.29 -10.81
C TYR A 62 -3.58 7.42 -9.31
N VAL A 63 -3.99 8.54 -8.72
CA VAL A 63 -3.69 8.89 -7.32
C VAL A 63 -4.20 7.81 -6.35
N HIS A 64 -5.39 7.26 -6.60
CA HIS A 64 -5.99 6.21 -5.78
C HIS A 64 -5.24 4.87 -5.89
N ASP A 65 -4.69 4.54 -7.07
CA ASP A 65 -3.90 3.33 -7.25
C ASP A 65 -2.50 3.47 -6.67
N ALA A 66 -1.92 4.67 -6.72
CA ALA A 66 -0.67 4.99 -6.02
C ALA A 66 -0.86 4.87 -4.50
N ALA A 67 -1.99 5.33 -3.97
CA ALA A 67 -2.35 5.17 -2.56
C ALA A 67 -2.50 3.69 -2.19
N LEU A 68 -3.19 2.90 -3.01
CA LEU A 68 -3.34 1.46 -2.79
C LEU A 68 -1.97 0.77 -2.79
N ALA A 69 -1.10 1.08 -3.76
CA ALA A 69 0.23 0.47 -3.83
C ALA A 69 1.07 0.80 -2.58
N GLN A 70 0.98 2.03 -2.07
CA GLN A 70 1.62 2.42 -0.81
C GLN A 70 1.03 1.69 0.41
N GLU A 71 -0.30 1.56 0.51
CA GLU A 71 -0.95 0.80 1.59
C GLU A 71 -0.47 -0.66 1.59
N ARG A 72 -0.46 -1.30 0.42
CA ARG A 72 -0.02 -2.70 0.27
C ARG A 72 1.44 -2.87 0.65
N PHE A 73 2.30 -1.95 0.21
CA PHE A 73 3.71 -1.98 0.56
C PHE A 73 3.93 -1.80 2.06
N ALA A 74 3.25 -0.83 2.69
CA ALA A 74 3.27 -0.65 4.14
C ALA A 74 2.83 -1.93 4.88
N GLY A 75 1.78 -2.59 4.39
CA GLY A 75 1.35 -3.88 4.92
C GLY A 75 2.39 -4.98 4.80
N TYR A 76 3.12 -5.06 3.69
CA TYR A 76 4.22 -6.01 3.50
C TYR A 76 5.38 -5.72 4.46
N LEU A 77 5.81 -4.46 4.54
CA LEU A 77 6.88 -4.02 5.43
C LEU A 77 6.54 -4.32 6.90
N PHE A 78 5.30 -4.08 7.31
CA PHE A 78 4.84 -4.35 8.66
C PHE A 78 4.77 -5.86 8.98
N ASN A 79 4.12 -6.66 8.12
CA ASN A 79 3.81 -8.05 8.45
C ASN A 79 4.91 -9.05 8.10
N SER A 80 5.72 -8.76 7.08
CA SER A 80 6.68 -9.72 6.51
C SER A 80 8.13 -9.33 6.74
N VAL A 81 8.44 -8.04 6.70
CA VAL A 81 9.81 -7.54 6.88
C VAL A 81 10.08 -7.11 8.32
N GLY A 82 9.10 -6.51 8.99
CA GLY A 82 9.24 -5.92 10.33
C GLY A 82 9.82 -4.50 10.31
N ASP A 83 9.90 -3.84 9.16
CA ASP A 83 10.43 -2.49 9.00
C ASP A 83 9.34 -1.45 9.31
N LEU A 84 9.16 -1.15 10.61
CA LEU A 84 8.10 -0.26 11.08
C LEU A 84 8.27 1.18 10.60
N GLN A 85 9.52 1.64 10.44
CA GLN A 85 9.81 3.01 10.03
C GLN A 85 9.40 3.23 8.57
N GLU A 86 9.80 2.32 7.68
CA GLU A 86 9.41 2.41 6.28
C GLU A 86 7.92 2.11 6.08
N ALA A 87 7.36 1.16 6.85
CA ALA A 87 5.92 0.90 6.85
C ALA A 87 5.12 2.17 7.20
N LYS A 88 5.55 2.91 8.24
CA LYS A 88 4.94 4.19 8.63
C LYS A 88 5.00 5.21 7.50
N TYR A 89 6.18 5.39 6.90
CA TYR A 89 6.36 6.34 5.79
C TYR A 89 5.40 6.06 4.62
N HIS A 90 5.30 4.80 4.19
CA HIS A 90 4.38 4.44 3.11
C HIS A 90 2.91 4.59 3.51
N LEU A 91 2.57 4.29 4.76
CA LEU A 91 1.21 4.42 5.25
C LEU A 91 0.76 5.89 5.31
N GLU A 92 1.61 6.80 5.80
CA GLU A 92 1.35 8.25 5.80
C GLU A 92 1.18 8.77 4.37
N GLY A 93 2.02 8.32 3.44
CA GLY A 93 1.88 8.62 2.02
C GLY A 93 0.55 8.14 1.43
N ALA A 94 0.12 6.92 1.76
CA ALA A 94 -1.17 6.37 1.31
C ALA A 94 -2.34 7.20 1.86
N MET A 95 -2.30 7.55 3.15
CA MET A 95 -3.32 8.36 3.80
C MET A 95 -3.42 9.77 3.19
N GLN A 96 -2.29 10.40 2.87
CA GLN A 96 -2.28 11.70 2.19
C GLN A 96 -2.96 11.61 0.82
N ARG A 97 -2.59 10.61 0.01
CA ARG A 97 -3.17 10.44 -1.33
C ARG A 97 -4.67 10.11 -1.29
N TYR A 98 -5.10 9.30 -0.32
CA TYR A 98 -6.52 9.05 -0.11
C TYR A 98 -7.26 10.31 0.36
N THR A 99 -6.63 11.15 1.17
CA THR A 99 -7.17 12.46 1.55
C THR A 99 -7.34 13.35 0.33
N ASP A 100 -6.31 13.47 -0.52
CA ASP A 100 -6.35 14.27 -1.75
C ASP A 100 -7.43 13.79 -2.73
N TRP A 101 -7.68 12.47 -2.77
CA TRP A 101 -8.73 11.87 -3.57
C TRP A 101 -10.15 12.01 -2.95
N GLY A 102 -10.24 12.39 -1.66
CA GLY A 102 -11.50 12.56 -0.93
C GLY A 102 -12.02 11.30 -0.21
N ALA A 103 -11.19 10.26 -0.07
CA ALA A 103 -11.55 8.99 0.54
C ALA A 103 -11.31 8.95 2.06
N MET A 104 -11.89 9.89 2.80
CA MET A 104 -11.66 10.06 4.24
C MET A 104 -12.02 8.82 5.09
N GLY A 105 -13.04 8.05 4.69
CA GLY A 105 -13.37 6.80 5.39
C GLY A 105 -12.27 5.74 5.31
N VAL A 106 -11.49 5.73 4.21
CA VAL A 106 -10.32 4.85 4.06
C VAL A 106 -9.19 5.33 4.98
N VAL A 107 -8.97 6.65 5.02
CA VAL A 107 -7.94 7.27 5.89
C VAL A 107 -8.20 6.93 7.36
N GLU A 108 -9.43 7.10 7.84
CA GLU A 108 -9.82 6.77 9.21
C GLU A 108 -9.64 5.27 9.50
N TYR A 109 -10.02 4.40 8.57
CA TYR A 109 -9.79 2.96 8.68
C TYR A 109 -8.30 2.62 8.79
N LEU A 110 -7.45 3.22 7.95
CA LEU A 110 -6.00 3.00 7.96
C LEU A 110 -5.37 3.51 9.26
N HIS A 111 -5.78 4.68 9.73
CA HIS A 111 -5.35 5.24 11.00
C HIS A 111 -5.64 4.27 12.16
N ASN A 112 -6.88 3.78 12.25
CA ASN A 112 -7.30 2.87 13.31
C ASN A 112 -6.60 1.50 13.22
N LYS A 113 -6.44 0.96 12.01
CA LYS A 113 -5.82 -0.35 11.80
C LYS A 113 -4.32 -0.36 12.15
N TYR A 114 -3.62 0.73 11.86
CA TYR A 114 -2.17 0.83 12.01
C TYR A 114 -1.78 1.86 13.08
N GLN A 115 -2.65 2.12 14.05
CA GLN A 115 -2.42 3.10 15.10
C GLN A 115 -1.08 2.86 15.82
N ASP A 116 -0.71 1.60 16.06
CA ASP A 116 0.53 1.23 16.76
C ASP A 116 1.79 1.60 15.95
N VAL A 117 1.71 1.45 14.62
CA VAL A 117 2.78 1.82 13.68
C VAL A 117 2.89 3.34 13.58
N LEU A 118 1.76 4.03 13.48
CA LEU A 118 1.69 5.50 13.36
C LEU A 118 2.12 6.21 14.64
N ALA A 119 1.73 5.68 15.81
CA ALA A 119 2.10 6.21 17.13
C ALA A 119 3.60 6.09 17.43
N GLY A 120 4.36 5.38 16.59
CA GLY A 120 5.79 5.20 16.77
C GLY A 120 6.11 4.42 18.03
N SER A 121 5.34 3.36 18.31
CA SER A 121 5.45 2.52 19.50
C SER A 121 6.89 2.03 19.66
N SER A 122 7.65 2.81 20.43
CA SER A 122 8.94 2.47 20.94
C SER A 122 8.69 1.39 21.98
N THR A 123 8.66 0.13 21.57
CA THR A 123 8.97 -0.96 22.50
C THR A 123 10.48 -0.95 22.75
N ASN A 124 10.98 0.16 23.32
CA ASN A 124 12.15 0.11 24.19
C ASN A 124 11.64 -0.38 25.55
N GLY A 125 11.33 -1.68 25.61
CA GLY A 125 11.30 -2.42 26.85
C GLY A 125 12.71 -2.88 27.14
N TYR A 126 13.39 -2.20 28.06
CA TYR A 126 14.71 -2.54 28.55
C TYR A 126 14.71 -3.91 29.26
N SER A 127 15.79 -4.67 28.98
CA SER A 127 16.49 -5.66 29.82
C SER A 127 15.72 -6.85 30.40
#